data_AF-A0A959B732-F1
#
_entry.id   AF-A0A959B732-F1
#
_cell.length_a   1.000
_cell.length_b   1.000
_cell.length_c   1.000
_cell.angle_alpha   90.00
_cell.angle_beta   90.00
_cell.angle_gamma   90.00
#
_symmetry.space_group_name_H-M   'P 1'
#
loop_
_entity.id
_entity.type
_entity.pdbx_description
1 polymer ?
#
loop_
_entity_poly.entity_id
_entity_poly.type
_entity_poly.pdbx_seq_one_letter_code
_entity_poly.pdbx_strand_id
1 'polypeptide(L)'
;MGSIMVKENEYLLYIKCFFEENLPDYKLQQENFHDPFWYVEYKNQKVSVIISGDIGFQITVDFLGAKYPFWQYDYSVNEKSKTSIENIEDQLSSLRKLLLDLTKE
;
A
#
# COMPACT_ATOMS: atom_id res chain seq x y z
N MET A 1 -31.06 -15.69 -4.61
CA MET A 1 -29.68 -15.32 -4.96
C MET A 1 -29.22 -14.31 -3.93
N GLY A 2 -28.49 -14.75 -2.90
CA GLY A 2 -27.96 -13.83 -1.89
C GLY A 2 -26.72 -13.18 -2.45
N SER A 3 -26.77 -11.88 -2.73
CA SER A 3 -25.56 -11.08 -2.93
C SER A 3 -24.84 -11.04 -1.59
N ILE A 4 -23.71 -11.74 -1.48
CA ILE A 4 -22.80 -11.60 -0.35
C ILE A 4 -22.22 -10.18 -0.50
N MET A 5 -22.74 -9.23 0.27
CA MET A 5 -22.06 -7.95 0.45
C MET A 5 -20.73 -8.28 1.13
N VAL A 6 -19.66 -8.32 0.34
CA VAL A 6 -18.30 -8.42 0.87
C VAL A 6 -18.10 -7.13 1.65
N LYS A 7 -17.98 -7.24 2.97
CA LYS A 7 -17.64 -6.11 3.83
C LYS A 7 -16.25 -5.66 3.40
N GLU A 8 -16.18 -4.59 2.63
CA GLU A 8 -14.91 -4.04 2.17
C GLU A 8 -14.14 -3.51 3.38
N ASN A 9 -12.88 -3.92 3.50
CA ASN A 9 -12.03 -3.49 4.59
C ASN A 9 -11.72 -1.99 4.43
N GLU A 10 -11.97 -1.19 5.47
CA GLU A 10 -11.80 0.28 5.41
C GLU A 10 -10.38 0.70 5.03
N TYR A 11 -9.36 -0.07 5.44
CA TYR A 11 -7.95 0.19 5.11
C TYR A 11 -7.69 -0.07 3.63
N LEU A 12 -8.24 -1.15 3.07
CA LEU A 12 -8.14 -1.43 1.64
C LEU A 12 -8.81 -0.35 0.80
N LEU A 13 -10.02 0.07 1.19
CA LEU A 13 -10.74 1.14 0.51
C LEU A 13 -9.93 2.44 0.52
N TYR A 14 -9.37 2.81 1.69
CA TYR A 14 -8.54 4.00 1.82
C TYR A 14 -7.30 3.94 0.92
N ILE A 15 -6.59 2.82 0.93
CA ILE A 15 -5.41 2.61 0.08
C ILE A 15 -5.80 2.74 -1.40
N LYS A 16 -6.92 2.13 -1.83
CA LYS A 16 -7.39 2.24 -3.22
C LYS A 16 -7.64 3.67 -3.64
N CYS A 17 -8.42 4.42 -2.84
CA CYS A 17 -8.69 5.83 -3.11
C CYS A 17 -7.40 6.64 -3.19
N PHE A 18 -6.45 6.41 -2.27
CA PHE A 18 -5.16 7.09 -2.30
C PHE A 18 -4.40 6.86 -3.62
N PHE A 19 -4.31 5.61 -4.09
CA PHE A 19 -3.61 5.28 -5.33
C PHE A 19 -4.32 5.86 -6.56
N GLU A 20 -5.65 5.80 -6.62
CA GLU A 20 -6.43 6.37 -7.72
C GLU A 20 -6.26 7.90 -7.82
N GLU A 21 -6.26 8.60 -6.69
CA GLU A 21 -6.16 10.06 -6.65
C GLU A 21 -4.72 10.58 -6.82
N ASN A 22 -3.73 9.87 -6.26
CA ASN A 22 -2.37 10.41 -6.12
C ASN A 22 -1.32 9.72 -6.99
N LEU A 23 -1.59 8.49 -7.44
CA LEU A 23 -0.65 7.62 -8.15
C LEU A 23 -1.34 6.87 -9.32
N PRO A 24 -2.03 7.57 -10.25
CA PRO A 24 -2.91 6.95 -11.25
C PRO A 24 -2.20 6.00 -12.23
N ASP A 25 -0.88 6.10 -12.36
CA ASP A 25 -0.03 5.23 -13.18
C ASP A 25 0.20 3.85 -12.55
N TYR A 26 -0.08 3.69 -11.25
CA TYR A 26 -0.02 2.43 -10.54
C TYR A 26 -1.37 1.71 -10.66
N LYS A 27 -1.36 0.50 -11.23
CA LYS A 27 -2.56 -0.33 -11.41
C LYS A 27 -2.61 -1.42 -10.36
N LEU A 28 -3.77 -1.60 -9.74
CA LEU A 28 -4.04 -2.72 -8.85
C LEU A 28 -3.83 -4.03 -9.61
N GLN A 29 -2.93 -4.88 -9.11
CA GLN A 29 -2.62 -6.20 -9.67
C GLN A 29 -3.33 -7.31 -8.90
N GLN A 30 -3.32 -7.19 -7.57
CA GLN A 30 -3.85 -8.21 -6.69
C GLN A 30 -4.43 -7.56 -5.44
N GLU A 31 -5.51 -8.15 -4.96
CA GLU A 31 -6.17 -7.81 -3.69
C GLU A 31 -6.61 -9.11 -3.03
N ASN A 32 -6.35 -9.24 -1.73
CA ASN A 32 -6.89 -10.32 -0.92
C ASN A 32 -7.40 -9.75 0.41
N PHE A 33 -8.53 -10.29 0.89
CA PHE A 33 -9.07 -9.97 2.19
C PHE A 33 -9.56 -11.22 2.91
N HIS A 34 -8.94 -11.51 4.04
CA HIS A 34 -9.28 -12.59 4.96
C HIS A 34 -9.18 -12.08 6.39
N ASP A 35 -10.24 -11.45 6.88
CA ASP A 35 -10.29 -10.79 8.19
C ASP A 35 -9.57 -11.61 9.29
N PRO A 36 -8.60 -11.01 10.03
CA PRO A 36 -8.21 -9.59 10.01
C PRO A 36 -7.19 -9.23 8.92
N PHE A 37 -6.67 -10.21 8.19
CA PHE A 37 -5.60 -10.02 7.21
C PHE A 37 -6.12 -9.39 5.90
N TRP A 38 -5.33 -8.46 5.37
CA TRP A 38 -5.58 -7.82 4.09
C TRP A 38 -4.26 -7.60 3.33
N TYR A 39 -4.37 -7.56 2.00
CA TYR A 39 -3.24 -7.45 1.08
C TYR A 39 -3.69 -6.73 -0.18
N VAL A 40 -2.85 -5.80 -0.67
CA VAL A 40 -2.97 -5.19 -1.99
C VAL A 40 -1.60 -5.03 -2.64
N GLU A 41 -1.57 -5.24 -3.95
CA GLU A 41 -0.40 -5.00 -4.78
C GLU A 41 -0.74 -4.04 -5.91
N TYR A 42 0.05 -2.98 -6.02
CA TYR A 42 -0.03 -1.98 -7.06
C TYR A 42 1.26 -1.99 -7.86
N LYS A 43 1.15 -1.87 -9.19
CA LYS A 43 2.32 -1.92 -10.05
C LYS A 43 2.25 -0.88 -11.16
N ASN A 44 3.38 -0.26 -11.45
CA ASN A 44 3.62 0.48 -12.70
C ASN A 44 4.73 -0.22 -13.51
N GLN A 45 5.22 0.42 -14.57
CA GLN A 45 6.24 -0.19 -15.45
C GLN A 45 7.58 -0.51 -14.75
N LYS A 46 7.94 0.20 -13.68
CA LYS A 46 9.26 0.15 -13.03
C LYS A 46 9.22 -0.35 -11.58
N VAL A 47 8.12 -0.09 -10.88
CA VAL A 47 7.97 -0.27 -9.43
C VAL A 47 6.71 -1.09 -9.12
N SER A 48 6.83 -2.09 -8.24
CA SER A 48 5.69 -2.71 -7.57
C SER A 48 5.65 -2.27 -6.10
N VAL A 49 4.46 -2.05 -5.57
CA VAL A 49 4.19 -1.71 -4.18
C VAL A 49 3.25 -2.74 -3.61
N ILE A 50 3.69 -3.39 -2.55
CA ILE A 50 2.93 -4.39 -1.84
C ILE A 50 2.60 -3.83 -0.46
N ILE A 51 1.32 -3.82 -0.10
CA ILE A 51 0.86 -3.39 1.22
C ILE A 51 0.06 -4.53 1.81
N SER A 52 0.43 -4.95 3.02
CA SER A 52 -0.27 -6.02 3.73
C SER A 52 -0.37 -5.69 5.20
N GLY A 53 -1.45 -6.12 5.84
CA GLY A 53 -1.61 -5.92 7.26
C GLY A 53 -2.69 -6.76 7.91
N ASP A 54 -2.70 -6.70 9.22
CA ASP A 54 -3.65 -7.25 10.17
C ASP A 54 -3.79 -6.27 11.36
N ILE A 55 -3.33 -6.64 12.56
CA ILE A 55 -3.11 -5.76 13.71
C ILE A 55 -1.99 -4.75 13.42
N GLY A 56 -0.98 -5.14 12.64
CA GLY A 56 0.05 -4.26 12.10
C GLY A 56 0.08 -4.29 10.57
N PHE A 57 0.78 -3.36 9.94
CA PHE A 57 0.92 -3.35 8.49
C PHE A 57 2.34 -3.05 8.05
N GLN A 58 2.64 -3.47 6.82
CA GLN A 58 3.93 -3.27 6.18
C GLN A 58 3.72 -2.86 4.72
N ILE A 59 4.61 -2.00 4.26
CA ILE A 59 4.76 -1.62 2.85
C ILE A 59 6.10 -2.20 2.37
N THR A 60 6.07 -2.88 1.22
CA THR A 60 7.27 -3.34 0.52
C THR A 60 7.30 -2.72 -0.87
N VAL A 61 8.44 -2.16 -1.25
CA VAL A 61 8.67 -1.59 -2.58
C VAL A 61 9.60 -2.53 -3.34
N ASP A 62 9.17 -2.98 -4.51
CA ASP A 62 9.98 -3.72 -5.47
C ASP A 62 10.39 -2.78 -6.60
N PHE A 63 11.69 -2.54 -6.73
CA PHE A 63 12.26 -1.74 -7.82
C PHE A 63 13.30 -2.55 -8.57
N LEU A 64 13.10 -2.73 -9.88
CA LEU A 64 13.99 -3.51 -10.75
C LEU A 64 14.25 -4.95 -10.26
N GLY A 65 13.28 -5.56 -9.57
CA GLY A 65 13.38 -6.93 -9.05
C GLY A 65 14.01 -7.04 -7.68
N ALA A 66 14.38 -5.92 -7.05
CA ALA A 66 14.88 -5.89 -5.69
C ALA A 66 13.78 -5.38 -4.73
N LYS A 67 13.45 -6.20 -3.73
CA LYS A 67 12.40 -5.92 -2.74
C LYS A 67 12.99 -5.33 -1.47
N TYR A 68 12.44 -4.21 -1.05
CA TYR A 68 12.87 -3.49 0.14
C TYR A 68 11.65 -3.14 1.01
N PRO A 69 11.66 -3.50 2.30
CA PRO A 69 10.71 -2.96 3.26
C PRO A 69 10.78 -1.42 3.28
N PHE A 70 9.63 -0.76 3.33
CA PHE A 70 9.56 0.70 3.19
C PHE A 70 10.33 1.46 4.29
N TRP A 71 10.40 0.89 5.50
CA TRP A 71 11.16 1.47 6.61
C TRP A 71 12.65 1.64 6.32
N GLN A 72 13.20 0.90 5.36
CA GLN A 72 14.60 1.07 4.95
C GLN A 72 14.83 2.38 4.20
N TYR A 73 13.79 2.96 3.61
CA TYR A 73 13.81 4.27 2.96
C TYR A 73 13.42 5.39 3.91
N ASP A 74 12.41 5.18 4.75
CA ASP A 74 11.93 6.16 5.73
C ASP A 74 11.82 5.52 7.11
N TYR A 75 12.84 5.71 7.95
CA TYR A 75 12.87 5.16 9.31
C TYR A 75 11.76 5.70 10.22
N SER A 76 11.17 6.87 9.90
CA SER A 76 10.10 7.45 10.72
C SER A 76 8.83 6.59 10.75
N VAL A 77 8.70 5.66 9.80
CA VAL A 77 7.53 4.77 9.70
C VAL A 77 7.58 3.58 10.67
N ASN A 78 8.74 3.28 11.28
CA ASN A 78 8.86 2.16 12.22
C ASN A 78 7.93 2.28 13.42
N GLU A 79 7.70 3.51 13.90
CA GLU A 79 6.79 3.79 15.02
C GLU A 79 5.32 3.79 14.59
N LYS A 80 5.05 3.72 13.28
CA LYS A 80 3.71 3.80 12.67
C LYS A 80 3.27 2.47 12.04
N SER A 81 3.74 1.34 12.56
CA SER A 81 3.44 0.00 12.02
C SER A 81 2.10 -0.58 12.47
N LYS A 82 1.43 0.04 13.45
CA LYS A 82 0.09 -0.38 13.90
C LYS A 82 -0.96 -0.02 12.84
N THR A 83 -1.86 -0.94 12.52
CA THR A 83 -2.95 -0.68 11.57
C THR A 83 -3.91 0.38 12.12
N SER A 84 -3.92 1.54 11.47
CA SER A 84 -4.89 2.63 11.63
C SER A 84 -4.88 3.47 10.35
N ILE A 85 -5.98 4.16 10.06
CA ILE A 85 -6.05 5.05 8.88
C ILE A 85 -4.98 6.15 8.95
N GLU A 86 -4.76 6.74 10.12
CA GLU A 86 -3.73 7.78 10.34
C GLU A 86 -2.32 7.27 10.00
N ASN A 87 -1.94 6.10 10.52
CA ASN A 87 -0.61 5.54 10.24
C ASN A 87 -0.46 5.15 8.75
N ILE A 88 -1.53 4.62 8.15
CA ILE A 88 -1.55 4.28 6.72
C ILE A 88 -1.38 5.55 5.89
N GLU A 89 -2.14 6.62 6.17
CA GLU A 89 -2.05 7.91 5.49
C GLU A 89 -0.63 8.50 5.56
N ASP A 90 -0.03 8.48 6.75
CA ASP A 90 1.32 8.97 6.97
C ASP A 90 2.35 8.19 6.14
N GLN A 91 2.29 6.86 6.17
CA GLN A 91 3.21 6.03 5.41
C GLN A 91 2.97 6.15 3.90
N LEU A 92 1.72 6.24 3.45
CA LEU A 92 1.38 6.46 2.04
C LEU A 92 1.85 7.82 1.53
N SER A 93 1.78 8.86 2.36
CA SER A 93 2.30 10.18 2.05
C SER A 93 3.81 10.20 1.86
N SER A 94 4.56 9.49 2.72
CA SER A 94 6.00 9.29 2.53
C SER A 94 6.30 8.40 1.32
N LEU A 95 5.53 7.32 1.12
CA LEU A 95 5.67 6.42 -0.02
C LEU A 95 5.53 7.19 -1.34
N ARG A 96 4.50 8.03 -1.46
CA ARG A 96 4.28 8.85 -2.66
C ARG A 96 5.51 9.69 -3.01
N LYS A 97 6.17 10.30 -2.03
CA LYS A 97 7.41 11.09 -2.27
C LYS A 97 8.51 10.21 -2.85
N LEU A 98 8.75 9.04 -2.24
CA LEU A 98 9.73 8.07 -2.74
C LEU A 98 9.41 7.63 -4.17
N LEU A 99 8.15 7.25 -4.43
CA LEU A 99 7.74 6.76 -5.75
C LEU A 99 7.89 7.82 -6.82
N LEU A 100 7.51 9.07 -6.54
CA LEU A 100 7.70 10.19 -7.47
C LEU A 100 9.18 10.44 -7.76
N ASP A 101 10.07 10.28 -6.78
CA ASP A 101 11.52 10.45 -6.99
C ASP A 101 12.13 9.31 -7.79
N LEU A 102 11.67 8.07 -7.59
CA LEU A 102 12.11 6.90 -8.36
C LEU A 102 11.60 6.90 -9.82
N THR A 103 10.49 7.59 -10.08
CA THR A 103 9.87 7.65 -11.41
C THR A 103 10.14 8.94 -12.18
N LYS A 104 10.81 9.93 -11.57
CA LYS A 104 11.32 11.10 -12.30
C LYS A 104 12.39 10.62 -13.28
N GLU A 105 12.10 10.76 -14.57
CA GLU A 105 13.09 10.71 -15.65
C GLU A 105 13.80 12.05 -15.78
#